data_AF-A0A3C0GD55-F1
#
_entry.id   AF-A0A3C0GD55-F1
#
_cell.length_a   1.000
_cell.length_b   1.000
_cell.length_c   1.000
_cell.angle_alpha   90.00
_cell.angle_beta   90.00
_cell.angle_gamma   90.00
#
_symmetry.space_group_name_H-M   'P 1'
#
loop_
_entity.id
_entity.type
_entity.pdbx_description
1 polymer ?
#
loop_
_entity_poly.entity_id
_entity_poly.type
_entity_poly.pdbx_seq_one_letter_code
_entity_poly.pdbx_strand_id
1 'polypeptide(L)'
;MFIETPKAQVAKSKEDTFNFLNELSNFRQLMPENIDKFEVLNENRFLFALKGMPEIVLQRKEQFPHNKIILGAASDKLPFTLT
;
A
#
# COMPACT_ATOMS: atom_id res chain seq x y z
N MET A 1 -7.08 -15.19 8.27
CA MET A 1 -6.38 -14.26 9.19
C MET A 1 -6.61 -12.87 8.66
N PHE A 2 -7.07 -11.94 9.50
CA PHE A 2 -7.14 -10.53 9.16
C PHE A 2 -5.96 -9.84 9.82
N ILE A 3 -5.20 -9.07 9.05
CA ILE A 3 -4.16 -8.19 9.59
C ILE A 3 -4.84 -6.83 9.78
N GLU A 4 -5.18 -6.51 11.02
CA GLU A 4 -5.74 -5.20 11.37
C GLU A 4 -4.60 -4.27 11.77
N THR A 5 -4.53 -3.11 11.12
CA THR A 5 -3.59 -2.05 11.47
C THR A 5 -4.29 -1.01 12.35
N PRO A 6 -3.55 -0.31 13.23
CA PRO A 6 -4.11 0.78 14.00
C PRO A 6 -4.64 1.88 13.06
N LYS A 7 -5.85 2.37 13.33
CA LYS A 7 -6.43 3.50 12.60
C LYS A 7 -5.69 4.78 12.99
N ALA A 8 -5.25 5.54 12.00
CA ALA A 8 -4.65 6.85 12.20
C ALA A 8 -5.61 7.96 11.74
N GLN A 9 -5.71 9.05 12.51
CA GLN A 9 -6.38 10.27 12.06
C GLN A 9 -5.38 11.17 11.35
N VAL A 10 -5.74 11.65 10.16
CA VAL A 10 -4.92 12.55 9.35
C VAL A 10 -5.61 13.90 9.29
N ALA A 11 -4.89 14.98 9.61
CA ALA A 11 -5.37 16.35 9.52
C ALA A 11 -5.30 16.88 8.07
N LYS A 12 -5.84 16.12 7.11
CA LYS A 12 -5.90 16.47 5.68
C LYS A 12 -7.31 16.20 5.14
N SER A 13 -7.65 16.83 4.03
CA SER A 13 -8.93 16.56 3.36
C SER A 13 -8.97 15.12 2.83
N LYS A 14 -10.17 14.58 2.60
CA LYS A 14 -10.33 13.25 1.97
C LYS A 14 -9.69 13.22 0.58
N GLU A 15 -9.80 14.32 -0.16
CA GLU A 15 -9.23 14.46 -1.49
C GLU A 15 -7.71 14.45 -1.47
N ASP A 16 -7.07 15.27 -0.62
CA ASP A 16 -5.62 15.30 -0.49
C ASP A 16 -5.06 13.94 -0.05
N THR A 17 -5.74 13.31 0.90
CA THR A 17 -5.35 11.98 1.40
C THR A 17 -5.46 10.94 0.29
N PHE A 18 -6.56 10.97 -0.48
CA PHE A 18 -6.74 10.06 -1.61
C PHE A 18 -5.68 10.29 -2.70
N ASN A 19 -5.44 11.55 -3.09
CA ASN A 19 -4.45 11.89 -4.11
C ASN A 19 -3.04 11.47 -3.68
N PHE A 20 -2.69 11.66 -2.41
CA PHE A 20 -1.42 11.19 -1.84
C PHE A 20 -1.28 9.66 -1.93
N LEU A 21 -2.31 8.92 -1.50
CA LEU A 21 -2.33 7.45 -1.55
C LEU A 21 -2.46 6.90 -2.98
N ASN A 22 -2.96 7.69 -3.92
CA ASN A 22 -3.08 7.30 -5.32
C ASN A 22 -1.73 7.32 -6.05
N GLU A 23 -0.76 8.06 -5.52
CA GLU A 23 0.62 8.05 -6.00
C GLU A 23 1.44 7.00 -5.22
N LEU A 24 1.73 5.86 -5.86
CA LEU A 24 2.31 4.70 -5.17
C LEU A 24 3.72 4.97 -4.61
N SER A 25 4.47 5.91 -5.16
CA SER A 25 5.78 6.32 -4.63
C SER A 25 5.68 6.91 -3.22
N ASN A 26 4.54 7.52 -2.87
CA ASN A 26 4.31 8.10 -1.54
C ASN A 26 4.22 7.04 -0.44
N PHE A 27 3.93 5.78 -0.77
CA PHE A 27 3.96 4.69 0.22
C PHE A 27 5.33 4.51 0.85
N ARG A 28 6.42 4.93 0.18
CA ARG A 28 7.76 4.94 0.78
C ARG A 28 7.83 5.77 2.06
N GLN A 29 7.07 6.86 2.13
CA GLN A 29 6.98 7.73 3.31
C GLN A 29 6.16 7.10 4.45
N LEU A 30 5.33 6.10 4.13
CA LEU A 30 4.50 5.37 5.08
C LEU A 30 5.17 4.08 5.57
N MET A 31 6.28 3.67 4.94
CA MET A 31 6.98 2.45 5.33
C MET A 31 7.66 2.62 6.70
N PRO A 32 7.63 1.59 7.56
CA PRO A 32 8.32 1.63 8.84
C PRO A 32 9.85 1.62 8.67
N GLU A 33 10.58 1.97 9.73
CA GLU A 33 12.05 2.03 9.73
C GLU A 33 12.74 0.68 9.43
N ASN A 34 12.03 -0.43 9.64
CA ASN A 34 12.53 -1.78 9.33
C ASN A 34 12.26 -2.23 7.89
N ILE A 35 11.95 -1.29 6.98
CA ILE A 35 11.92 -1.56 5.54
C ILE A 35 13.30 -2.05 5.06
N ASP A 36 13.30 -3.13 4.30
CA ASP A 36 14.49 -3.70 3.66
C ASP A 36 14.56 -3.28 2.19
N LYS A 37 13.42 -3.35 1.48
CA LYS A 37 13.31 -2.96 0.07
C LYS A 37 11.98 -2.28 -0.21
N PHE A 38 12.01 -1.25 -1.05
CA PHE A 38 10.82 -0.61 -1.61
C PHE A 38 11.14 -0.16 -3.04
N GLU A 39 10.36 -0.61 -4.01
CA GLU A 39 10.58 -0.33 -5.42
C GLU A 39 9.25 -0.16 -6.15
N VAL A 40 9.05 0.98 -6.80
CA VAL A 40 7.87 1.19 -7.65
C VAL A 40 8.14 0.51 -8.99
N LEU A 41 7.36 -0.52 -9.31
CA LEU A 41 7.51 -1.29 -10.55
C LEU A 41 6.80 -0.61 -11.72
N ASN A 42 5.63 -0.01 -11.45
CA ASN A 42 4.88 0.84 -12.38
C ASN A 42 3.80 1.64 -11.63
N GLU A 43 2.98 2.37 -12.39
CA GLU A 43 1.90 3.24 -11.90
C GLU A 43 0.90 2.54 -10.96
N ASN A 44 0.77 1.21 -11.09
CA ASN A 44 -0.19 0.40 -10.36
C ASN A 44 0.44 -0.67 -9.46
N ARG A 45 1.78 -0.77 -9.41
CA ARG A 45 2.49 -1.85 -8.68
C ARG A 45 3.75 -1.35 -8.00
N PHE A 46 3.97 -1.84 -6.78
CA PHE A 46 5.24 -1.70 -6.09
C PHE A 46 5.62 -2.99 -5.36
N LEU A 47 6.92 -3.21 -5.22
CA LEU A 47 7.51 -4.25 -4.41
C LEU A 47 7.90 -3.64 -3.06
N PHE A 48 7.63 -4.35 -1.97
CA PHE A 48 8.15 -4.02 -0.66
C PHE A 48 8.60 -5.27 0.10
N ALA A 49 9.57 -5.12 0.97
CA ALA A 49 10.03 -6.16 1.88
C ALA A 49 10.45 -5.51 3.20
N LEU A 50 10.02 -6.07 4.32
CA LEU A 50 10.53 -5.72 5.65
C LEU A 50 11.66 -6.68 6.03
N LYS A 51 12.56 -6.26 6.92
CA LYS A 51 13.63 -7.14 7.42
C LYS A 51 13.04 -8.44 8.00
N GLY A 52 13.40 -9.58 7.41
CA GLY A 52 12.89 -10.90 7.81
C GLY A 52 11.57 -11.33 7.15
N MET A 53 11.00 -10.51 6.25
CA MET A 53 9.81 -10.83 5.46
C MET A 53 10.21 -11.14 4.01
N PRO A 54 9.53 -12.08 3.31
CA PRO A 54 9.69 -12.22 1.87
C PRO A 54 9.32 -10.93 1.12
N GLU A 55 9.88 -10.74 -0.07
CA GLU A 55 9.47 -9.67 -0.97
C GLU A 55 8.01 -9.87 -1.41
N ILE A 56 7.21 -8.81 -1.34
CA ILE A 56 5.81 -8.84 -1.74
C ILE A 56 5.55 -7.74 -2.76
N VAL A 57 4.87 -8.13 -3.84
CA VAL A 57 4.38 -7.19 -4.85
C VAL A 57 2.92 -6.89 -4.59
N LEU A 58 2.62 -5.61 -4.34
CA LEU A 58 1.26 -5.09 -4.27
C LEU A 58 0.86 -4.48 -5.61
N GLN A 59 -0.39 -4.71 -5.99
CA GLN A 59 -1.02 -4.16 -7.17
C GLN A 59 -2.33 -3.47 -6.80
N ARG A 60 -2.61 -2.31 -7.41
CA ARG A 60 -3.93 -1.68 -7.36
C ARG A 60 -5.00 -2.57 -8.00
N LYS A 61 -6.00 -2.93 -7.20
CA LYS A 61 -7.16 -3.72 -7.64
C LYS A 61 -8.34 -2.80 -7.97
N GLU A 62 -8.68 -1.90 -7.05
CA GLU A 62 -9.82 -0.99 -7.18
C GLU A 62 -9.50 0.38 -6.58
N GLN A 63 -10.21 1.40 -7.06
CA GLN A 63 -10.17 2.74 -6.49
C GLN A 63 -11.55 3.38 -6.58
N PHE A 64 -11.93 4.06 -5.51
CA PHE A 64 -13.14 4.87 -5.40
C PHE A 64 -12.68 6.29 -5.05
N PRO A 65 -12.78 7.24 -6.00
CA PRO A 65 -12.28 8.61 -5.82
C PRO A 65 -12.66 9.20 -4.47
N HIS A 66 -11.65 9.74 -3.77
CA HIS A 66 -11.77 10.42 -2.48
C HIS A 66 -12.39 9.58 -1.34
N ASN A 67 -12.48 8.25 -1.52
CA ASN A 67 -13.13 7.36 -0.56
C ASN A 67 -12.29 6.12 -0.21
N LYS A 68 -11.74 5.41 -1.20
CA LYS A 68 -11.08 4.12 -0.97
C LYS A 68 -10.07 3.75 -2.06
N ILE A 69 -8.97 3.10 -1.68
CA ILE A 69 -8.03 2.45 -2.60
C ILE A 69 -7.82 1.02 -2.09
N ILE A 70 -7.94 0.04 -2.98
CA ILE A 70 -7.71 -1.37 -2.66
C ILE A 70 -6.42 -1.82 -3.34
N LEU A 71 -5.44 -2.19 -2.54
CA LEU A 71 -4.21 -2.85 -3.00
C LEU A 71 -4.32 -4.34 -2.68
N GLY A 72 -3.85 -5.21 -3.57
CA GLY A 72 -3.80 -6.64 -3.30
C GLY A 72 -2.53 -7.28 -3.83
N ALA A 73 -2.24 -8.49 -3.36
CA ALA A 73 -1.10 -9.25 -3.86
C ALA A 73 -1.18 -9.40 -5.39
N ALA A 74 -0.03 -9.23 -6.05
CA ALA A 74 0.11 -9.56 -7.46
C ALA A 74 0.32 -11.07 -7.68
N SER A 75 0.63 -11.83 -6.62
CA SER A 75 0.82 -13.28 -6.68
C SER A 75 -0.41 -14.02 -6.16
N ASP A 76 -0.84 -15.05 -6.90
CA ASP A 76 -1.93 -15.94 -6.49
C ASP A 76 -1.53 -16.92 -5.38
N LYS A 77 -0.23 -17.06 -5.10
CA LYS A 77 0.27 -17.98 -4.07
C LYS A 77 -0.02 -17.52 -2.65
N LEU A 78 -0.25 -16.21 -2.45
CA LEU A 78 -0.64 -15.64 -1.16
C LEU A 78 -1.64 -14.48 -1.40
N PRO A 79 -2.92 -14.78 -1.67
CA PRO A 79 -3.91 -13.74 -1.96
C PRO A 79 -4.27 -12.97 -0.69
N PHE A 80 -4.00 -11.67 -0.68
CA PHE A 80 -4.47 -10.75 0.37
C PHE A 80 -4.79 -9.37 -0.22
N THR A 81 -5.55 -8.57 0.52
CA THR A 81 -5.90 -7.19 0.18
C THR A 81 -5.67 -6.24 1.37
N LEU A 82 -5.34 -4.99 1.06
CA LEU A 82 -5.31 -3.86 1.96
C LEU A 82 -6.45 -2.92 1.53
N THR A 83 -7.32 -2.54 2.48
CA THR A 83 -8.57 -1.80 2.21
C THR A 83 -8.76 -0.59 3.10
#